data_AF-A0A1M7TLE3-F1
#
_entry.id   AF-A0A1M7TLE3-F1
#
_cell.length_a   1.000
_cell.length_b   1.000
_cell.length_c   1.000
_cell.angle_alpha   90.00
_cell.angle_beta   90.00
_cell.angle_gamma   90.00
#
_symmetry.space_group_name_H-M   'P 1'
#
loop_
_entity.id
_entity.type
_entity.pdbx_description
1 polymer ?
#
loop_
_entity_poly.entity_id
_entity_poly.type
_entity_poly.pdbx_seq_one_letter_code
_entity_poly.pdbx_strand_id
1 'polypeptide(L)'
;MMLGLSLHAVTVLHVVISLIGIVTGLVVLYGLFKSQSMPGMTAIFLLTTILTNATGFMFPFEKLLPSHIIAILSLVLLAIACFALYGQMLSGAWRPIYVITAVTSLYLNVFVLVIQSFLKIGPLHELAPSVPPSEPPFAVTQGVVLVLFVIAIIASVRRFRPA
;
A
#
# COMPACT_ATOMS: atom_id res chain seq x y z
N MET A 1 16.21 4.02 -21.47
CA MET A 1 14.86 4.59 -21.39
C MET A 1 13.87 3.45 -21.28
N MET A 2 12.85 3.58 -20.45
CA MET A 2 11.76 2.60 -20.33
C MET A 2 10.48 3.30 -20.77
N LEU A 3 9.85 2.83 -21.86
CA LEU A 3 8.70 3.49 -22.48
C LEU A 3 8.96 4.97 -22.87
N GLY A 4 10.20 5.31 -23.25
CA GLY A 4 10.59 6.69 -23.61
C GLY A 4 10.85 7.62 -22.41
N LEU A 5 10.66 7.15 -21.17
CA LEU A 5 10.98 7.90 -19.95
C LEU A 5 12.38 7.58 -19.42
N SER A 6 12.98 8.55 -18.72
CA SER A 6 14.21 8.35 -17.96
C SER A 6 13.93 7.60 -16.64
N LEU A 7 14.94 6.92 -16.09
CA LEU A 7 14.81 6.24 -14.80
C LEU A 7 14.37 7.20 -13.68
N HIS A 8 14.89 8.43 -13.71
CA HIS A 8 14.48 9.48 -12.78
C HIS A 8 13.00 9.82 -12.92
N ALA A 9 12.50 10.02 -14.15
CA ALA A 9 11.08 10.33 -14.38
C ALA A 9 10.16 9.21 -13.88
N VAL A 10 10.52 7.95 -14.12
CA VAL A 10 9.78 6.79 -13.61
C VAL A 10 9.81 6.73 -12.08
N THR A 11 10.95 7.04 -11.46
CA THR A 11 11.09 7.10 -10.01
C THR A 11 10.18 8.17 -9.41
N VAL A 12 10.21 9.39 -9.96
CA VAL A 12 9.37 10.50 -9.47
C VAL A 12 7.89 10.15 -9.64
N LEU A 13 7.50 9.65 -10.81
CA LEU A 13 6.12 9.24 -11.07
C LEU A 13 5.67 8.18 -10.05
N HIS A 14 6.44 7.12 -9.88
CA HIS A 14 6.15 6.02 -8.95
C HIS A 14 5.99 6.50 -7.51
N VAL A 15 6.88 7.38 -7.05
CA VAL A 15 6.80 7.95 -5.69
C VAL A 15 5.56 8.84 -5.53
N VAL A 16 5.27 9.71 -6.50
CA VAL A 16 4.11 10.60 -6.43
C VAL A 16 2.80 9.81 -6.37
N ILE A 17 2.62 8.81 -7.24
CA ILE A 17 1.40 7.99 -7.23
C ILE A 17 1.30 7.11 -5.97
N SER A 18 2.42 6.64 -5.43
CA SER A 18 2.47 5.92 -4.14
C SER A 18 1.96 6.80 -3.00
N LEU A 19 2.47 8.04 -2.92
CA LEU A 19 2.05 9.00 -1.88
C LEU A 19 0.56 9.36 -2.01
N ILE A 20 0.05 9.56 -3.22
CA ILE A 20 -1.39 9.78 -3.45
C ILE A 20 -2.18 8.56 -2.97
N GLY A 21 -1.74 7.34 -3.30
CA GLY A 21 -2.36 6.10 -2.84
C GLY A 21 -2.36 5.97 -1.32
N ILE A 22 -1.27 6.31 -0.65
CA ILE A 22 -1.18 6.27 0.82
C ILE A 22 -2.13 7.28 1.45
N VAL A 23 -2.09 8.55 1.01
CA VAL A 23 -2.95 9.61 1.58
C VAL A 23 -4.43 9.27 1.38
N THR A 24 -4.83 8.90 0.16
CA THR A 24 -6.23 8.53 -0.12
C THR A 24 -6.65 7.26 0.58
N GLY A 25 -5.75 6.27 0.72
CA GLY A 25 -6.00 5.07 1.50
C GLY A 25 -6.20 5.36 2.99
N LEU A 26 -5.45 6.28 3.58
CA LEU A 26 -5.66 6.72 4.97
C LEU A 26 -7.01 7.42 5.15
N VAL A 27 -7.44 8.22 4.18
CA VAL A 27 -8.78 8.83 4.16
C VAL A 27 -9.87 7.76 4.06
N VAL A 28 -9.70 6.76 3.18
CA VAL A 28 -10.62 5.61 3.07
C VAL A 28 -10.67 4.84 4.38
N LEU A 29 -9.53 4.58 5.03
CA LEU A 29 -9.47 3.91 6.33
C LEU A 29 -10.23 4.68 7.40
N TYR A 30 -10.13 6.01 7.43
CA TYR A 30 -10.96 6.85 8.30
C TYR A 30 -12.46 6.68 8.00
N GLY A 31 -12.85 6.67 6.72
CA GLY A 31 -14.21 6.36 6.29
C GLY A 31 -14.70 5.00 6.79
N LEU A 32 -13.86 3.95 6.72
CA LEU A 32 -14.16 2.62 7.25
C LEU A 32 -14.44 2.64 8.75
N PHE A 33 -13.66 3.40 9.54
CA PHE A 33 -13.90 3.56 10.97
C PHE A 33 -15.22 4.26 11.31
N LYS A 34 -15.65 5.19 10.45
CA LYS A 34 -16.91 5.94 10.59
C LYS A 34 -18.09 5.25 9.90
N SER A 35 -17.86 4.11 9.26
CA SER A 35 -18.86 3.43 8.44
C SER A 35 -19.44 4.32 7.31
N GLN A 36 -18.62 5.23 6.78
CA GLN A 36 -18.97 6.13 5.70
C GLN A 36 -18.34 5.65 4.40
N SER A 37 -19.15 5.53 3.35
CA SER A 37 -18.65 5.24 2.01
C SER A 37 -17.98 6.49 1.43
N MET A 38 -16.78 6.32 0.87
CA MET A 38 -16.02 7.41 0.25
C MET A 38 -15.67 7.03 -1.20
N PRO A 39 -16.67 6.87 -2.08
CA PRO A 39 -16.47 6.23 -3.39
C PRO A 39 -15.38 6.89 -4.24
N GLY A 40 -15.32 8.23 -4.25
CA GLY A 40 -14.26 8.96 -4.96
C GLY A 40 -12.86 8.70 -4.40
N MET A 41 -12.69 8.74 -3.07
CA MET A 41 -11.40 8.46 -2.44
C MET A 41 -10.99 7.00 -2.58
N THR A 42 -11.96 6.08 -2.50
CA THR A 42 -11.73 4.64 -2.74
C THR A 42 -11.26 4.40 -4.16
N ALA A 43 -11.88 5.03 -5.16
CA ALA A 43 -11.47 4.87 -6.56
C ALA A 43 -10.04 5.38 -6.78
N ILE A 44 -9.70 6.56 -6.23
CA ILE A 44 -8.34 7.12 -6.34
C ILE A 44 -7.33 6.20 -5.62
N PHE A 45 -7.65 5.75 -4.41
CA PHE A 45 -6.80 4.82 -3.64
C PHE A 45 -6.51 3.54 -4.42
N LEU A 46 -7.55 2.87 -4.92
CA LEU A 46 -7.39 1.61 -5.65
C LEU A 46 -6.58 1.82 -6.94
N LEU A 47 -6.94 2.84 -7.74
CA LEU A 47 -6.26 3.12 -9.00
C LEU A 47 -4.78 3.45 -8.79
N THR A 48 -4.48 4.40 -7.90
CA THR A 48 -3.10 4.84 -7.67
C THR A 48 -2.25 3.76 -7.02
N THR A 49 -2.82 2.93 -6.14
CA THR A 49 -2.10 1.79 -5.56
C THR A 49 -1.84 0.70 -6.61
N ILE A 50 -2.80 0.40 -7.51
CA ILE A 50 -2.57 -0.52 -8.64
C ILE A 50 -1.45 0.02 -9.53
N LEU A 51 -1.51 1.29 -9.92
CA LEU A 51 -0.49 1.93 -10.76
C LEU A 51 0.88 1.98 -10.06
N THR A 52 0.93 2.19 -8.74
CA THR A 52 2.16 2.13 -7.95
C THR A 52 2.80 0.75 -8.07
N ASN A 53 2.02 -0.31 -7.86
CA ASN A 53 2.54 -1.67 -7.96
C ASN A 53 2.97 -2.01 -9.40
N ALA A 54 2.19 -1.62 -10.41
CA ALA A 54 2.51 -1.84 -11.81
C ALA A 54 3.81 -1.12 -12.24
N THR A 55 3.96 0.16 -11.86
CA THR A 55 5.18 0.93 -12.16
C THR A 55 6.41 0.40 -11.42
N GLY A 56 6.23 -0.31 -10.29
CA GLY A 56 7.31 -1.02 -9.60
C GLY A 56 8.01 -2.08 -10.46
N PHE A 57 7.31 -2.69 -11.43
CA PHE A 57 7.89 -3.65 -12.38
C PHE A 57 8.60 -2.99 -13.56
N MET A 58 8.46 -1.68 -13.72
CA MET A 58 9.12 -0.98 -14.80
C MET A 58 10.62 -0.88 -14.50
N PHE A 59 11.03 -0.72 -13.23
CA PHE A 59 12.44 -0.57 -12.86
C PHE A 59 13.32 -1.72 -13.36
N PRO A 60 14.60 -1.47 -13.74
CA PRO A 60 15.49 -2.52 -14.20
C PRO A 60 15.82 -3.49 -13.05
N PHE A 61 15.70 -4.79 -13.31
CA PHE A 61 16.10 -5.85 -12.37
C PHE A 61 16.74 -7.02 -13.13
N GLU A 62 17.76 -7.63 -12.53
CA GLU A 62 18.40 -8.84 -13.07
C GLU A 62 17.85 -10.12 -12.42
N LYS A 63 17.20 -9.98 -11.25
CA LYS A 63 16.68 -11.08 -10.43
C LYS A 63 15.40 -10.65 -9.74
N LEU A 64 14.58 -11.63 -9.37
CA LEU A 64 13.38 -11.38 -8.55
C LEU A 64 13.79 -10.90 -7.15
N LEU A 65 13.63 -9.60 -6.93
CA LEU A 65 13.80 -8.96 -5.62
C LEU A 65 12.56 -9.12 -4.74
N PRO A 66 12.69 -9.05 -3.39
CA PRO A 66 11.55 -9.05 -2.46
C PRO A 66 10.47 -8.01 -2.78
N SER A 67 10.84 -6.84 -3.33
CA SER A 67 9.91 -5.81 -3.77
C SER A 67 8.92 -6.30 -4.83
N HIS A 68 9.35 -7.15 -5.76
CA HIS A 68 8.45 -7.73 -6.77
C HIS A 68 7.43 -8.66 -6.15
N ILE A 69 7.83 -9.47 -5.15
CA ILE A 69 6.94 -10.37 -4.43
C ILE A 69 5.86 -9.56 -3.70
N ILE A 70 6.26 -8.48 -3.02
CA ILE A 70 5.34 -7.55 -2.35
C ILE A 70 4.38 -6.92 -3.36
N ALA A 71 4.89 -6.49 -4.52
CA ALA A 71 4.08 -5.88 -5.57
C ALA A 71 3.05 -6.86 -6.15
N ILE A 72 3.43 -8.11 -6.42
CA ILE A 72 2.51 -9.17 -6.86
C ILE A 72 1.45 -9.43 -5.81
N LEU A 73 1.85 -9.60 -4.54
CA LEU A 73 0.93 -9.83 -3.43
C LEU A 73 -0.09 -8.68 -3.30
N SER A 74 0.39 -7.44 -3.37
CA SER A 74 -0.46 -6.25 -3.32
C SER A 74 -1.46 -6.21 -4.47
N LEU A 75 -1.04 -6.55 -5.70
CA LEU A 75 -1.94 -6.62 -6.86
C LEU A 75 -3.03 -7.68 -6.70
N VAL A 76 -2.69 -8.86 -6.15
CA VAL A 76 -3.69 -9.90 -5.84
C VAL A 76 -4.70 -9.40 -4.82
N LEU A 77 -4.24 -8.76 -3.74
CA LEU A 77 -5.12 -8.18 -2.71
C LEU A 77 -6.03 -7.09 -3.29
N LEU A 78 -5.49 -6.20 -4.13
CA LEU A 78 -6.27 -5.15 -4.80
C LEU A 78 -7.29 -5.73 -5.77
N ALA A 79 -6.96 -6.79 -6.51
CA ALA A 79 -7.91 -7.48 -7.37
C ALA A 79 -9.09 -8.05 -6.55
N ILE A 80 -8.82 -8.67 -5.41
CA ILE A 80 -9.85 -9.15 -4.48
C ILE A 80 -10.66 -7.98 -3.92
N ALA A 81 -10.02 -6.87 -3.54
CA ALA A 81 -10.71 -5.67 -3.05
C ALA A 81 -11.67 -5.09 -4.11
N CYS A 82 -11.21 -4.96 -5.36
CA CYS A 82 -12.04 -4.51 -6.48
C CYS A 82 -13.21 -5.45 -6.74
N PHE A 83 -12.99 -6.77 -6.72
CA PHE A 83 -14.06 -7.75 -6.92
C PHE A 83 -15.08 -7.69 -5.78
N ALA A 84 -14.63 -7.59 -4.54
CA ALA A 84 -15.49 -7.48 -3.37
C ALA A 84 -16.35 -6.19 -3.39
N LEU A 85 -15.76 -5.08 -3.83
CA LEU A 85 -16.43 -3.78 -3.90
C LEU A 85 -17.40 -3.67 -5.09
N TYR A 86 -16.92 -3.98 -6.30
CA TYR A 86 -17.68 -3.74 -7.53
C TYR A 86 -18.45 -4.95 -8.03
N GLY A 87 -17.91 -6.16 -7.88
CA GLY A 87 -18.54 -7.38 -8.35
C GLY A 87 -19.56 -7.94 -7.37
N GLN A 88 -19.22 -7.93 -6.08
CA GLN A 88 -20.06 -8.51 -5.01
C GLN A 88 -20.80 -7.46 -4.20
N MET A 89 -20.57 -6.17 -4.50
CA MET A 89 -21.25 -5.04 -3.87
C MET A 89 -21.21 -5.09 -2.34
N LEU A 90 -20.11 -5.59 -1.76
CA LEU A 90 -19.92 -5.75 -0.33
C LEU A 90 -20.98 -6.64 0.36
N SER A 91 -21.60 -7.58 -0.37
CA SER A 91 -22.62 -8.48 0.19
C SER A 91 -22.03 -9.50 1.18
N GLY A 92 -22.67 -9.66 2.34
CA GLY A 92 -22.33 -10.70 3.33
C GLY A 92 -20.84 -10.73 3.72
N ALA A 93 -20.18 -11.84 3.38
CA ALA A 93 -18.76 -12.07 3.67
C ALA A 93 -17.81 -11.20 2.81
N TRP A 94 -18.27 -10.63 1.70
CA TRP A 94 -17.43 -9.79 0.83
C TRP A 94 -17.09 -8.44 1.47
N ARG A 95 -17.91 -7.95 2.39
CA ARG A 95 -17.62 -6.73 3.15
C ARG A 95 -16.35 -6.84 4.00
N PRO A 96 -16.20 -7.80 4.94
CA PRO A 96 -14.96 -7.94 5.69
C PRO A 96 -13.79 -8.33 4.78
N ILE A 97 -14.01 -9.09 3.70
CA ILE A 97 -12.96 -9.39 2.71
C ILE A 97 -12.42 -8.10 2.09
N TYR A 98 -13.30 -7.21 1.60
CA TYR A 98 -12.91 -5.90 1.07
C TYR A 98 -12.09 -5.09 2.07
N VAL A 99 -12.56 -5.00 3.33
CA VAL A 99 -11.84 -4.25 4.37
C VAL A 99 -10.46 -4.83 4.60
N ILE A 100 -10.34 -6.15 4.76
CA ILE A 100 -9.06 -6.82 5.02
C ILE A 100 -8.11 -6.59 3.85
N THR A 101 -8.55 -6.83 2.61
CA THR A 101 -7.66 -6.73 1.45
C THR A 101 -7.29 -5.29 1.13
N ALA A 102 -8.23 -4.34 1.20
CA ALA A 102 -7.94 -2.92 0.99
C ALA A 102 -6.97 -2.36 2.03
N VAL A 103 -7.21 -2.62 3.32
CA VAL A 103 -6.35 -2.10 4.39
C VAL A 103 -4.98 -2.81 4.41
N THR A 104 -4.92 -4.09 4.02
CA THR A 104 -3.64 -4.79 3.85
C THR A 104 -2.85 -4.24 2.66
N SER A 105 -3.49 -3.92 1.53
CA SER A 105 -2.80 -3.26 0.41
C SER A 105 -2.27 -1.88 0.79
N LEU A 106 -3.01 -1.12 1.60
CA LEU A 106 -2.52 0.14 2.16
C LEU A 106 -1.31 -0.08 3.07
N TYR A 107 -1.35 -1.08 3.95
CA TYR A 107 -0.21 -1.49 4.77
C TYR A 107 1.02 -1.81 3.92
N LEU A 108 0.88 -2.61 2.86
CA LEU A 108 2.00 -2.96 1.98
C LEU A 108 2.62 -1.73 1.30
N ASN A 109 1.79 -0.76 0.90
CA ASN A 109 2.29 0.50 0.34
C ASN A 109 3.10 1.30 1.37
N VAL A 110 2.62 1.40 2.62
CA VAL A 110 3.37 2.05 3.72
C VAL A 110 4.63 1.27 4.09
N PHE A 111 4.58 -0.07 4.09
CA PHE A 111 5.73 -0.94 4.35
C PHE A 111 6.87 -0.68 3.37
N VAL A 112 6.55 -0.58 2.07
CA VAL A 112 7.52 -0.25 1.02
C VAL A 112 8.01 1.19 1.18
N LEU A 113 7.13 2.15 1.50
CA LEU A 113 7.53 3.53 1.79
C LEU A 113 8.58 3.59 2.90
N VAL A 114 8.38 2.88 4.01
CA VAL A 114 9.35 2.83 5.12
C VAL A 114 10.70 2.30 4.64
N ILE A 115 10.74 1.20 3.90
CA ILE A 115 11.99 0.67 3.33
C ILE A 115 12.68 1.72 2.47
N GLN A 116 11.94 2.37 1.55
CA GLN A 116 12.51 3.39 0.67
C GLN A 116 12.98 4.63 1.43
N SER A 117 12.29 5.03 2.51
CA SER A 117 12.72 6.14 3.36
C SER A 117 14.08 5.85 4.01
N PHE A 118 14.27 4.66 4.59
CA PHE A 118 15.56 4.26 5.18
C PHE A 118 16.66 4.10 4.13
N LEU A 119 16.33 3.74 2.88
CA LEU A 119 17.31 3.60 1.80
C LEU A 119 17.70 4.92 1.12
N LYS A 120 16.83 5.94 1.16
CA LYS A 120 16.97 7.16 0.34
C LYS A 120 17.14 8.45 1.13
N ILE A 121 16.77 8.48 2.42
CA ILE A 121 16.86 9.67 3.27
C ILE A 121 18.09 9.54 4.16
N GLY A 122 19.09 10.41 3.97
CA GLY A 122 20.40 10.34 4.65
C GLY A 122 20.32 10.09 6.17
N PRO A 123 19.63 10.95 6.94
CA PRO A 123 19.50 10.76 8.39
C PRO A 123 18.83 9.43 8.81
N LEU A 124 17.92 8.87 7.99
CA LEU A 124 17.33 7.56 8.27
C LEU A 124 18.27 6.42 7.87
N HIS A 125 19.00 6.60 6.76
CA HIS A 125 19.97 5.62 6.28
C HIS A 125 21.11 5.43 7.28
N GLU A 126 21.56 6.49 7.94
CA GLU A 126 22.56 6.41 9.01
C GLU A 126 22.09 5.54 10.20
N LEU A 127 20.78 5.48 10.46
CA LEU A 127 20.20 4.64 11.51
C LEU A 127 20.02 3.17 11.10
N ALA A 128 19.97 2.88 9.80
CA ALA A 128 19.86 1.52 9.26
C ALA A 128 20.56 1.41 7.89
N PRO A 129 21.91 1.33 7.86
CA PRO A 129 22.67 1.41 6.61
C PRO A 129 22.60 0.15 5.73
N SER A 130 22.16 -1.00 6.26
CA SER A 130 22.16 -2.24 5.49
C SER A 130 21.21 -2.19 4.29
N VAL A 131 21.54 -2.95 3.24
CA VAL A 131 20.72 -3.07 2.03
C VAL A 131 20.42 -4.55 1.79
N PRO A 132 19.23 -5.06 2.16
CA PRO A 132 18.08 -4.34 2.73
C PRO A 132 18.28 -3.91 4.21
N PRO A 133 17.59 -2.86 4.70
CA PRO A 133 17.69 -2.40 6.09
C PRO A 133 17.22 -3.48 7.07
N SER A 134 17.91 -3.63 8.19
CA SER A 134 17.66 -4.71 9.16
C SER A 134 17.94 -4.34 10.62
N GLU A 135 18.47 -3.15 10.83
CA GLU A 135 18.89 -2.63 12.11
C GLU A 135 17.70 -2.34 13.04
N PRO A 136 17.91 -2.30 14.37
CA PRO A 136 16.82 -2.09 15.32
C PRO A 136 15.91 -0.88 15.03
N PRO A 137 16.41 0.29 14.59
CA PRO A 137 15.54 1.42 14.26
C PRO A 137 14.56 1.13 13.11
N PHE A 138 15.01 0.40 12.09
CA PHE A 138 14.16 -0.04 10.99
C PHE A 138 13.13 -1.06 11.48
N ALA A 139 13.57 -2.08 12.22
CA ALA A 139 12.70 -3.13 12.74
C ALA A 139 11.61 -2.58 13.67
N VAL A 140 11.95 -1.62 14.54
CA VAL A 140 10.99 -0.94 15.42
C VAL A 140 9.97 -0.17 14.60
N THR A 141 10.42 0.61 13.61
CA THR A 141 9.52 1.38 12.73
C THR A 141 8.54 0.45 12.02
N GLN A 142 9.03 -0.64 11.42
CA GLN A 142 8.18 -1.64 10.76
C GLN A 142 7.21 -2.32 11.73
N GLY A 143 7.67 -2.67 12.93
CA GLY A 143 6.85 -3.27 13.97
C GLY A 143 5.69 -2.35 14.41
N VAL A 144 5.97 -1.06 14.60
CA VAL A 144 4.94 -0.06 14.94
C VAL A 144 3.91 0.05 13.82
N VAL A 145 4.35 0.18 12.57
CA VAL A 145 3.46 0.24 11.40
C VAL A 145 2.58 -1.01 11.35
N LEU A 146 3.15 -2.20 11.49
CA LEU A 146 2.41 -3.46 11.50
C LEU A 146 1.32 -3.49 12.58
N VAL A 147 1.67 -3.15 13.83
CA VAL A 147 0.72 -3.15 14.95
C VAL A 147 -0.43 -2.18 14.70
N LEU A 148 -0.14 -0.97 14.23
CA LEU A 148 -1.17 0.03 13.91
C LEU A 148 -2.13 -0.49 12.84
N PHE A 149 -1.62 -1.12 11.78
CA PHE A 149 -2.46 -1.67 10.71
C PHE A 149 -3.26 -2.90 11.13
N VAL A 150 -2.71 -3.78 11.99
CA VAL A 150 -3.47 -4.89 12.56
C VAL A 150 -4.66 -4.38 13.37
N ILE A 151 -4.43 -3.39 14.24
CA ILE A 151 -5.49 -2.73 15.01
C ILE A 151 -6.52 -2.09 14.06
N ALA A 152 -6.05 -1.41 13.02
CA ALA A 152 -6.90 -0.75 12.02
C ALA A 152 -7.79 -1.74 11.26
N ILE A 153 -7.27 -2.92 10.87
CA ILE A 153 -8.05 -3.98 10.22
C ILE A 153 -9.14 -4.49 11.16
N ILE A 154 -8.77 -4.87 12.39
CA ILE A 154 -9.72 -5.41 13.37
C ILE A 154 -10.83 -4.40 13.67
N ALA A 155 -10.46 -3.13 13.89
CA ALA A 155 -11.42 -2.06 14.16
C ALA A 155 -12.33 -1.79 12.96
N SER A 156 -11.77 -1.74 11.74
CA SER A 156 -12.54 -1.49 10.51
C SER A 156 -13.52 -2.63 10.22
N VAL A 157 -13.10 -3.89 10.36
CA VAL A 157 -13.97 -5.06 10.13
C VAL A 157 -15.17 -5.05 11.08
N ARG A 158 -14.96 -4.65 12.34
CA ARG A 158 -16.04 -4.58 13.35
C ARG A 158 -17.00 -3.41 13.13
N ARG A 159 -16.48 -2.25 12.72
CA ARG A 159 -17.23 -0.99 12.62
C ARG A 159 -17.87 -0.74 11.27
N PHE A 160 -17.26 -1.19 10.18
CA PHE A 160 -17.74 -0.90 8.84
C PHE A 160 -19.02 -1.67 8.53
N ARG A 161 -20.16 -1.00 8.61
CA ARG A 161 -21.52 -1.51 8.33
C ARG A 161 -22.22 -0.48 7.44
N PRO A 162 -21.88 -0.39 6.14
CA PRO A 162 -22.54 0.55 5.25
C PRO A 162 -24.04 0.27 5.25
N ALA A 163 -24.82 1.35 5.37
CA ALA A 163 -26.28 1.33 5.38
C ALA A 163 -26.85 0.95 4.02
#